data_AF-A0A7V0X134-F1
#
_entry.id   AF-A0A7V0X134-F1
#
_cell.length_a   1.000
_cell.length_b   1.000
_cell.length_c   1.000
_cell.angle_alpha   90.00
_cell.angle_beta   90.00
_cell.angle_gamma   90.00
#
_symmetry.space_group_name_H-M   'P 1'
#
loop_
_entity.id
_entity.type
_entity.pdbx_description
1 polymer ?
#
loop_
_entity_poly.entity_id
_entity_poly.type
_entity_poly.pdbx_seq_one_letter_code
_entity_poly.pdbx_strand_id
1 'polypeptide(L)' 'NNIGIWVLSTSKGIITNKAARKLNVGGEVVCEIS' A
#
# COMPACT_ATOMS: atom_id res chain seq x y z
N ASN A 1 2.40 -19.04 -0.58
CA ASN A 1 1.68 -18.13 -1.48
C ASN A 1 0.76 -17.19 -0.69
N ASN A 2 1.33 -16.13 -0.12
CA ASN A 2 0.58 -15.03 0.51
C ASN A 2 1.03 -13.74 -0.18
N ILE A 3 0.51 -13.47 -1.37
CA ILE A 3 0.77 -12.21 -2.07
C ILE A 3 -0.33 -11.24 -1.64
N GLY A 4 -0.34 -10.87 -0.36
CA GLY A 4 -1.29 -9.89 0.17
C GLY A 4 -1.02 -8.53 -0.46
N ILE A 5 -1.98 -8.00 -1.21
CA ILE A 5 -1.92 -6.65 -1.77
C ILE A 5 -2.69 -5.74 -0.83
N TRP A 6 -2.00 -4.77 -0.24
CA TRP A 6 -2.66 -3.72 0.54
C TRP A 6 -2.74 -2.47 -0.31
N VAL A 7 -3.90 -1.83 -0.30
CA VAL A 7 -4.12 -0.53 -0.91
C VAL A 7 -4.02 0.52 0.17
N LEU A 8 -3.11 1.49 -0.01
CA LEU A 8 -2.83 2.55 0.94
C LEU A 8 -3.17 3.92 0.36
N SER A 9 -3.81 4.77 1.15
CA SER A 9 -3.94 6.20 0.90
C SER A 9 -2.70 6.90 1.46
N THR A 10 -1.89 7.51 0.60
CA THR A 10 -0.64 8.18 0.98
C THR A 10 -0.61 9.62 0.48
N SER A 11 0.36 10.43 0.92
CA SER A 11 0.60 11.79 0.40
C SER A 11 1.03 11.82 -1.08
N LYS A 12 1.24 10.66 -1.71
CA LYS A 12 1.54 10.49 -3.13
C LYS A 12 0.38 9.86 -3.92
N GLY A 13 -0.82 9.81 -3.33
CA GLY A 13 -2.01 9.19 -3.90
C GLY A 13 -2.28 7.78 -3.35
N ILE A 14 -3.23 7.08 -3.98
CA ILE A 14 -3.59 5.70 -3.64
C ILE A 14 -2.62 4.74 -4.33
N ILE A 15 -1.88 3.96 -3.54
CA ILE A 15 -0.81 3.08 -4.03
C ILE A 15 -0.78 1.76 -3.26
N THR A 16 -0.08 0.74 -3.76
CA THR A 16 0.06 -0.55 -3.07
C THR A 16 1.15 -0.52 -2.00
N ASN A 17 1.11 -1.45 -1.04
CA ASN A 17 2.18 -1.65 -0.04
C ASN A 17 3.59 -1.74 -0.66
N LYS A 18 3.72 -2.44 -1.79
CA LYS A 18 4.99 -2.55 -2.51
C LYS A 18 5.50 -1.21 -3.04
N ALA A 19 4.60 -0.40 -3.61
CA ALA A 19 4.95 0.94 -4.10
C ALA A 19 5.26 1.90 -2.95
N ALA A 20 4.47 1.89 -1.88
CA ALA A 20 4.68 2.69 -0.67
C ALA A 20 6.06 2.42 -0.04
N ARG A 21 6.44 1.14 0.06
CA ARG A 21 7.77 0.74 0.55
C ARG A 21 8.90 1.22 -0.35
N LYS A 22 8.74 1.16 -1.68
CA LYS A 22 9.74 1.65 -2.64
C LYS A 22 9.93 3.17 -2.55
N LEU A 23 8.85 3.91 -2.32
CA LEU A 23 8.86 5.36 -2.20
C LEU A 23 9.18 5.84 -0.77
N ASN A 24 9.34 4.91 0.19
CA ASN A 24 9.55 5.18 1.60
C ASN A 24 8.50 6.15 2.20
N VAL A 25 7.23 5.91 1.88
CA VAL A 25 6.08 6.67 2.41
C VAL A 25 5.13 5.76 3.16
N GLY A 26 4.56 6.29 4.24
CA GLY A 26 3.45 5.66 4.96
C GLY A 26 2.10 6.21 4.51
N GLY A 27 1.04 5.61 5.03
CA GLY A 27 -0.33 6.03 4.76
C GLY A 27 -1.35 5.18 5.50
N GLU A 28 -2.61 5.51 5.30
CA GLU A 28 -3.73 4.75 5.85
C GLU A 28 -3.99 3.52 4.97
N VAL A 29 -4.21 2.35 5.60
CA VAL A 29 -4.61 1.14 4.88
C VAL A 29 -6.10 1.20 4.60
N VAL A 30 -6.46 1.23 3.32
CA VAL A 30 -7.86 1.32 2.88
C VAL A 30 -8.47 -0.08 2.82
N CYS A 31 -7.76 -1.02 2.21
CA CYS A 31 -8.18 -2.42 2.15
C CYS A 31 -7.01 -3.35 1.92
N GLU A 32 -7.23 -4.61 2.26
CA GLU A 32 -6.33 -5.73 1.97
C GLU A 32 -7.07 -6.73 1.07
N ILE A 33 -6.35 -7.27 0.10
CA ILE A 33 -6.78 -8.36 -0.76
C ILE A 33 -5.88 -9.56 -0.43
N SER A 34 -6.50 -10.65 0.04
CA SER A 34 -5.85 -11.89 0.51
C SER A 34 -5.89 -13.00 -0.54
#